data_AF-A0A960N030-F1
#
_entry.id   AF-A0A960N030-F1
#
_cell.length_a   1.000
_cell.length_b   1.000
_cell.length_c   1.000
_cell.angle_alpha   90.00
_cell.angle_beta   90.00
_cell.angle_gamma   90.00
#
_symmetry.space_group_name_H-M   'P 1'
#
loop_
_entity.id
_entity.type
_entity.pdbx_description
1 polymer ?
#
loop_
_entity_poly.entity_id
_entity_poly.type
_entity_poly.pdbx_seq_one_letter_code
_entity_poly.pdbx_strand_id
1 'polypeptide(L)' 'MNLPKPSLLASSFALAVAAALALPCLAGADEPINLFNGKDLTGWKGNAKLWSVEDGAITGRTTAEDP' A
#
# COMPACT_ATOMS: atom_id res chain seq x y z
N MET A 1 27.68 -24.86 33.77
CA MET A 1 26.26 -24.76 33.40
C MET A 1 26.19 -24.90 31.88
N ASN A 2 25.96 -26.11 31.37
CA ASN A 2 25.96 -26.41 29.93
C ASN A 2 24.53 -26.65 29.47
N LEU A 3 24.03 -25.87 28.51
CA LEU A 3 22.75 -26.13 27.87
C LEU A 3 22.82 -27.45 27.07
N PRO A 4 21.78 -28.29 27.09
CA PRO A 4 21.74 -29.50 26.27
C PRO A 4 21.73 -29.12 24.78
N LYS A 5 22.57 -29.80 23.98
CA LYS A 5 22.58 -29.61 22.52
C LYS A 5 21.24 -30.10 21.95
N PRO A 6 20.47 -29.26 21.25
CA PRO A 6 19.19 -29.68 20.69
C PRO A 6 19.40 -30.79 19.66
N SER A 7 18.51 -31.78 19.64
CA SER A 7 18.56 -32.85 18.63
C SER A 7 18.30 -32.28 17.23
N LEU A 8 18.83 -32.94 16.21
CA LEU A 8 18.68 -32.52 14.81
C LEU A 8 17.19 -32.35 14.41
N LEU A 9 16.30 -33.19 14.96
CA LEU A 9 14.84 -33.11 14.76
C LEU A 9 14.21 -31.84 15.34
N ALA A 10 14.61 -31.43 16.54
CA ALA A 10 14.11 -30.20 17.17
C ALA A 10 14.57 -28.93 16.44
N SER A 11 15.77 -28.98 15.85
CA SER A 11 16.33 -27.88 15.04
C SER A 11 15.61 -27.73 13.70
N SER A 12 15.26 -28.84 13.04
CA SER A 12 14.54 -28.82 11.76
C SER A 12 13.09 -28.30 11.89
N PHE A 13 12.42 -28.62 12.99
CA PHE A 13 11.07 -28.11 13.25
C PHE A 13 11.07 -26.60 13.53
N ALA A 14 12.03 -26.11 14.32
CA ALA A 14 12.19 -24.69 14.59
C ALA A 14 12.47 -23.88 13.31
N LEU A 15 13.29 -24.41 12.40
CA LEU A 15 13.58 -23.79 11.11
C LEU A 15 12.35 -23.75 10.19
N ALA A 16 11.55 -24.82 10.17
CA ALA A 16 10.32 -24.88 9.37
C ALA A 16 9.25 -23.89 9.89
N VAL A 17 9.10 -23.75 11.21
CA VAL A 17 8.18 -22.77 11.82
C VAL A 17 8.64 -21.34 11.54
N ALA A 18 9.94 -21.05 11.66
CA ALA A 18 10.48 -19.73 11.33
C ALA A 18 10.28 -19.37 9.85
N ALA A 19 10.47 -20.32 8.93
CA ALA A 19 10.23 -20.13 7.50
C ALA A 19 8.74 -19.88 7.19
N ALA A 20 7.82 -20.60 7.83
CA ALA A 20 6.38 -20.45 7.62
C ALA A 20 5.85 -19.09 8.12
N LEU A 21 6.41 -18.54 9.20
CA LEU A 21 6.02 -17.24 9.76
C LEU A 21 6.56 -16.04 8.96
N ALA A 22 7.57 -16.24 8.09
CA ALA A 22 8.13 -15.20 7.24
C ALA A 22 7.39 -15.02 5.90
N LEU A 23 6.51 -15.96 5.53
CA LEU A 23 5.77 -15.96 4.26
C LEU A 23 4.88 -14.71 4.01
N PRO A 24 4.20 -14.12 5.00
CA PRO A 24 3.30 -12.98 4.75
C PRO A 24 4.01 -11.71 4.27
N CYS A 25 5.32 -11.57 4.52
CA CYS A 25 6.10 -10.40 4.13
C CYS A 25 6.46 -10.41 2.63
N LEU A 26 6.34 -11.56 1.97
CA LEU A 26 6.61 -11.73 0.54
C LEU A 26 5.36 -11.60 -0.33
N ALA A 27 4.20 -11.29 0.25
CA ALA A 27 3.06 -10.83 -0.53
C ALA A 27 3.48 -9.49 -1.17
N GLY A 28 3.84 -9.55 -2.46
CA GLY A 28 4.30 -8.39 -3.20
C GLY A 28 3.29 -7.27 -3.04
N ALA A 29 3.72 -6.15 -2.47
CA ALA A 29 2.95 -4.94 -2.56
C ALA A 29 2.84 -4.59 -4.05
N ASP A 30 1.64 -4.27 -4.52
CA ASP A 30 1.47 -3.73 -5.87
C ASP A 30 2.43 -2.55 -6.06
N GLU A 31 3.01 -2.41 -7.25
CA GLU A 31 3.84 -1.25 -7.56
C GLU A 31 3.02 0.02 -7.34
N PRO A 32 3.55 1.03 -6.61
CA PRO A 32 2.85 2.29 -6.44
C PRO A 32 2.51 2.91 -7.79
N ILE A 33 1.22 3.09 -8.07
CA ILE A 33 0.77 3.75 -9.29
C ILE A 33 0.54 5.25 -9.06
N ASN A 34 0.92 6.05 -10.03
CA ASN A 34 0.60 7.48 -10.05
C ASN A 34 -0.85 7.65 -10.50
N LEU A 35 -1.78 7.66 -9.54
CA LEU A 35 -3.21 7.79 -9.81
C LEU A 35 -3.57 9.16 -10.44
N PHE A 36 -2.82 10.20 -10.10
CA PHE A 36 -2.98 11.55 -10.64
C PHE A 36 -1.73 11.96 -11.41
N ASN A 37 -1.92 12.58 -12.58
CA ASN A 37 -0.83 12.95 -13.48
C ASN A 37 -0.15 14.30 -13.13
N GLY A 38 -0.62 14.99 -12.09
CA GLY A 38 -0.05 16.27 -11.64
C GLY A 38 -0.46 17.50 -12.46
N LYS A 39 -1.30 17.34 -13.48
CA LYS A 39 -1.56 18.37 -14.50
C LYS A 39 -3.04 18.62 -14.73
N ASP A 40 -3.84 17.57 -14.85
CA ASP A 40 -5.23 17.67 -15.28
C ASP A 40 -6.08 16.46 -14.84
N LEU A 41 -7.38 16.53 -15.11
CA LEU A 41 -8.36 15.50 -14.77
C LEU A 41 -8.48 14.40 -15.84
N THR A 42 -7.45 14.17 -16.67
CA THR A 42 -7.48 13.08 -17.67
C THR A 42 -7.70 11.74 -16.97
N GLY A 43 -8.73 11.01 -17.40
CA GLY A 43 -9.12 9.73 -16.79
C GLY A 43 -10.06 9.85 -15.58
N TRP A 44 -10.32 11.06 -15.10
CA TRP A 44 -11.26 11.32 -14.00
C TRP A 44 -12.64 11.67 -14.55
N LYS A 45 -13.69 11.29 -13.82
CA LYS A 45 -15.09 11.64 -14.13
C LYS A 45 -15.68 12.44 -12.97
N GLY A 46 -16.43 13.50 -13.27
CA GLY A 46 -17.04 14.37 -12.27
C GLY A 46 -17.66 15.62 -12.88
N ASN A 47 -18.24 16.47 -12.03
CA ASN A 47 -18.76 17.76 -12.46
C ASN A 47 -17.61 18.75 -12.69
N ALA A 48 -17.32 19.08 -13.95
CA ALA A 48 -16.25 20.01 -14.32
C ALA A 48 -16.44 21.45 -13.80
N LYS A 49 -17.63 21.80 -13.27
CA LYS A 49 -17.85 23.08 -12.59
C LYS A 49 -17.28 23.11 -11.17
N LEU A 50 -17.23 21.95 -10.52
CA LEU A 50 -16.83 21.82 -9.11
C LEU A 50 -15.39 21.34 -8.97
N TRP A 51 -14.88 20.62 -9.97
CA TRP A 51 -13.57 19.98 -9.92
C TRP A 51 -12.60 20.58 -10.94
N SER A 52 -11.43 21.00 -10.45
CA SER A 52 -10.34 21.58 -11.24
C SER A 52 -8.99 21.06 -10.73
N VAL A 53 -7.89 21.50 -11.37
CA VAL A 53 -6.53 21.36 -10.84
C VAL A 53 -5.99 22.74 -10.55
N GLU A 54 -5.63 23.00 -9.29
CA GLU A 54 -5.03 24.25 -8.82
C GLU A 54 -3.74 23.89 -8.06
N ASP A 55 -2.64 24.59 -8.35
CA ASP A 55 -1.32 24.37 -7.71
C ASP A 55 -0.82 22.91 -7.75
N GLY A 56 -1.15 22.19 -8.82
CA GLY A 56 -0.74 20.79 -8.99
C GLY A 56 -1.50 19.82 -8.08
N ALA A 57 -2.65 20.21 -7.53
CA ALA A 57 -3.56 19.38 -6.76
C ALA A 57 -4.97 19.39 -7.36
N ILE A 58 -5.70 18.28 -7.21
CA ILE A 58 -7.13 18.23 -7.54
C ILE A 58 -7.88 19.06 -6.50
N THR A 59 -8.64 20.05 -6.96
CA THR A 59 -9.35 21.01 -6.11
C THR A 59 -10.85 20.91 -6.34
N GLY A 60 -11.60 20.78 -5.25
CA GLY A 60 -13.05 20.86 -5.21
C GLY A 60 -13.50 22.22 -4.69
N ARG A 61 -14.34 22.94 -5.44
CA ARG A 61 -14.88 24.24 -5.03
C ARG A 61 -16.40 24.23 -5.19
N THR A 62 -17.09 24.56 -4.10
CA THR A 62 -18.55 24.67 -4.05
C THR A 62 -18.96 26.07 -3.64
N THR A 63 -20.22 26.42 -3.89
CA THR A 63 -20.84 27.68 -3.49
C THR A 63 -22.14 27.39 -2.74
N ALA A 64 -22.77 28.41 -2.14
CA ALA A 64 -24.07 28.20 -1.50
C ALA A 64 -25.14 27.76 -2.51
N GLU A 65 -25.01 28.20 -3.77
CA GLU A 65 -25.91 27.92 -4.88
C GLU A 65 -25.59 26.60 -5.60
N ASP A 66 -24.35 26.13 -5.53
CA ASP A 66 -23.84 24.89 -6.13
C ASP A 66 -23.02 24.12 -5.08
N PRO A 67 -23.68 23.41 -4.14
CA PRO A 67 -23.08 22.82 -2.96
C PRO A 67 -22.26 21.55 -3.21
#